data_AF-A0A2R6MEY7-F1
#
_entry.id   AF-A0A2R6MEY7-F1
#
_cell.length_a   1.000
_cell.length_b   1.000
_cell.length_c   1.000
_cell.angle_alpha   90.00
_cell.angle_beta   90.00
_cell.angle_gamma   90.00
#
_symmetry.space_group_name_H-M   'P 1'
#
loop_
_entity.id
_entity.type
_entity.pdbx_description
1 polymer ?
#
loop_
_entity_poly.entity_id
_entity_poly.type
_entity_poly.pdbx_seq_one_letter_code
_entity_poly.pdbx_strand_id
1 'polypeptide(L)'
;MGLALGRNAFARLARTTAMSRRGQPVPEAAPLVGLVLAFGIAGFGVLFGAAATRLAAVALALAVWYGFTAAGVVRSPNPTAAIPPTPVLVAGAIVAVALASYGLFVGSPSLAVAVAAVAVVPPALYHARYGDPVNPLTPGLTVVAIGVVAVAVAALGLFTGEGPLGLATAVSLLLAGFDYRRQRGGSLSTRVRTRAVVGLFGGSVLSVLGGIAAGRPTLGLVAGGVCLALGAFFAVGR
;
A
#
# COMPACT_ATOMS: atom_id res chain seq x y z
N MET A 1 -7.63 46.03 -47.43
CA MET A 1 -8.37 45.62 -46.22
C MET A 1 -8.40 44.09 -46.11
N GLY A 2 -7.23 43.46 -46.01
CA GLY A 2 -7.11 42.00 -45.95
C GLY A 2 -5.63 41.64 -45.99
N LEU A 3 -5.07 41.23 -44.84
CA LEU A 3 -3.74 40.61 -44.65
C LEU A 3 -3.35 40.44 -43.16
N ALA A 4 -4.23 40.77 -42.20
CA ALA A 4 -3.91 40.70 -40.76
C ALA A 4 -4.33 39.38 -40.07
N LEU A 5 -5.03 38.46 -40.74
CA LEU A 5 -5.60 37.25 -40.12
C LEU A 5 -4.66 36.02 -40.12
N GLY A 6 -3.53 36.03 -40.83
CA GLY A 6 -2.67 34.86 -41.00
C GLY A 6 -1.64 34.59 -39.89
N ARG A 7 -1.14 35.62 -39.20
CA ARG A 7 -0.02 35.46 -38.23
C ARG A 7 -0.44 34.83 -36.90
N ASN A 8 -1.69 35.00 -36.48
CA ASN A 8 -2.17 34.46 -35.20
C ASN A 8 -2.50 32.96 -35.26
N ALA A 9 -2.87 32.45 -36.43
CA ALA A 9 -3.15 31.02 -36.63
C ALA A 9 -1.85 30.20 -36.63
N PHE A 10 -0.80 30.67 -37.31
CA PHE A 10 0.50 30.01 -37.33
C PHE A 10 1.20 30.02 -35.97
N ALA A 11 1.04 31.08 -35.17
CA ALA A 11 1.56 31.14 -33.80
C ALA A 11 0.81 30.24 -32.79
N ARG A 12 -0.43 29.82 -33.11
CA ARG A 12 -1.17 28.79 -32.33
C ARG A 12 -0.78 27.37 -32.73
N LEU A 13 -0.53 27.13 -34.02
CA LEU A 13 -0.08 25.83 -34.53
C LEU A 13 1.39 25.54 -34.15
N ALA A 14 2.27 26.53 -34.19
CA ALA A 14 3.66 26.37 -33.73
C ALA A 14 3.76 26.09 -32.21
N ARG A 15 2.81 26.59 -31.41
CA ARG A 15 2.72 26.31 -29.97
C ARG A 15 2.20 24.91 -29.64
N THR A 16 1.56 24.24 -30.59
CA THR A 16 1.04 22.87 -30.40
C THR A 16 1.98 21.80 -30.92
N THR A 17 3.00 22.17 -31.71
CA THR A 17 3.95 21.20 -32.31
C THR A 17 5.36 21.24 -31.68
N ALA A 18 5.65 22.23 -30.84
CA ALA A 18 6.88 22.28 -30.07
C ALA A 18 6.64 21.73 -28.66
N MET A 19 7.00 20.47 -28.44
CA MET A 19 7.89 20.03 -27.37
C MET A 19 7.87 18.50 -27.28
N SER A 20 8.70 17.84 -28.10
CA SER A 20 9.43 16.67 -27.61
C SER A 20 10.23 17.16 -26.39
N ARG A 21 9.63 17.06 -25.18
CA ARG A 21 10.26 17.48 -23.92
C ARG A 21 11.39 16.51 -23.59
N ARG A 22 12.54 16.65 -24.26
CA ARG A 22 13.82 16.13 -23.75
C ARG A 22 14.03 16.76 -22.38
N GLY A 23 13.81 15.99 -21.32
CA GLY A 23 13.92 16.43 -19.93
C GLY A 23 12.64 16.39 -19.12
N GLN A 24 11.49 15.98 -19.67
CA GLN A 24 10.40 15.56 -18.79
C GLN A 24 10.59 14.11 -18.34
N PRO A 25 10.42 13.83 -17.04
CA PRO A 25 10.39 12.47 -16.56
C PRO A 25 9.34 11.73 -17.37
N VAL A 26 9.70 10.58 -17.93
CA VAL A 26 8.77 9.63 -18.56
C VAL A 26 8.23 8.79 -17.40
N PRO A 27 7.08 9.15 -16.80
CA PRO A 27 6.57 8.47 -15.60
C PRO A 27 6.35 6.98 -15.83
N GLU A 28 6.21 6.55 -17.08
CA GLU A 28 6.04 5.16 -17.52
C GLU A 28 7.33 4.32 -17.37
N ALA A 29 8.51 4.95 -17.36
CA ALA A 29 9.78 4.22 -17.22
C ALA A 29 9.97 3.66 -15.80
N ALA A 30 9.46 4.34 -14.77
CA ALA A 30 9.66 3.91 -13.38
C ALA A 30 8.98 2.55 -13.08
N PRO A 31 7.68 2.33 -13.40
CA PRO A 31 7.06 1.02 -13.25
C PRO A 31 7.77 -0.10 -14.00
N LEU A 32 8.29 0.17 -15.21
CA LEU A 32 9.03 -0.83 -16.00
C LEU A 32 10.34 -1.24 -15.34
N VAL A 33 11.12 -0.27 -14.83
CA VAL A 33 12.34 -0.56 -14.05
C VAL A 33 11.98 -1.36 -12.80
N GLY A 34 10.94 -0.95 -12.07
CA GLY A 34 10.44 -1.67 -10.91
C GLY A 34 10.07 -3.12 -11.24
N LEU A 35 9.39 -3.35 -12.36
CA LEU A 35 8.98 -4.68 -12.83
C LEU A 35 10.19 -5.56 -13.15
N VAL A 36 11.18 -5.04 -13.88
CA VAL A 36 12.40 -5.79 -14.23
C VAL A 36 13.17 -6.19 -12.97
N LEU A 37 13.34 -5.26 -12.03
CA LEU A 37 14.01 -5.52 -10.75
C LEU A 37 13.22 -6.54 -9.91
N ALA A 38 11.91 -6.37 -9.81
CA ALA A 38 11.05 -7.29 -9.07
C ALA A 38 11.07 -8.70 -9.66
N PHE A 39 11.04 -8.84 -10.98
CA PHE A 39 11.12 -10.13 -11.64
C PHE A 39 12.47 -10.81 -11.39
N GLY A 40 13.57 -10.04 -11.40
CA GLY A 40 14.90 -10.53 -11.01
C GLY A 40 14.94 -11.04 -9.57
N ILE A 41 14.44 -10.26 -8.62
CA ILE A 41 14.39 -10.62 -7.19
C ILE A 41 13.51 -11.85 -6.96
N ALA A 42 12.29 -11.85 -7.49
CA ALA A 42 11.34 -12.94 -7.33
C ALA A 42 11.85 -14.21 -8.03
N GLY A 43 12.33 -14.10 -9.26
CA GLY A 43 12.87 -15.21 -10.04
C GLY A 43 14.06 -15.85 -9.33
N PHE A 44 15.02 -15.05 -8.88
CA PHE A 44 16.16 -15.55 -8.12
C PHE A 44 15.71 -16.23 -6.81
N GLY A 45 14.84 -15.58 -6.03
CA GLY A 45 14.36 -16.13 -4.77
C GLY A 45 13.51 -17.38 -4.91
N VAL A 46 12.74 -17.53 -5.99
CA VAL A 46 11.93 -18.72 -6.26
C VAL A 46 12.79 -19.88 -6.74
N LEU A 47 13.74 -19.63 -7.65
CA LEU A 47 14.59 -20.66 -8.26
C LEU A 47 15.69 -21.16 -7.31
N PHE A 48 16.30 -20.25 -6.55
CA PHE A 48 17.48 -20.57 -5.72
C PHE A 48 17.20 -20.50 -4.21
N GLY A 49 16.06 -19.93 -3.80
CA GLY A 49 15.70 -19.82 -2.38
C GLY A 49 15.10 -21.11 -1.81
N ALA A 50 15.38 -21.34 -0.54
CA ALA A 50 14.70 -22.37 0.25
C ALA A 50 13.19 -22.11 0.29
N ALA A 51 12.38 -23.17 0.41
CA ALA A 51 10.91 -23.06 0.38
C ALA A 51 10.37 -21.99 1.36
N ALA A 52 10.96 -21.91 2.56
CA ALA A 52 10.60 -20.95 3.61
C ALA A 52 10.86 -19.47 3.24
N THR A 53 11.82 -19.18 2.34
CA THR A 53 12.19 -17.79 2.00
C THR A 53 11.56 -17.29 0.70
N ARG A 54 10.92 -18.16 -0.09
CA ARG A 54 10.30 -17.80 -1.38
C ARG A 54 9.25 -16.70 -1.24
N LEU A 55 8.37 -16.80 -0.23
CA LEU A 55 7.35 -15.77 0.01
C LEU A 55 7.97 -14.42 0.40
N ALA A 56 9.04 -14.43 1.21
CA ALA A 56 9.74 -13.21 1.57
C ALA A 56 10.39 -12.55 0.34
N ALA A 57 10.98 -13.34 -0.56
CA ALA A 57 11.53 -12.84 -1.82
C ALA A 57 10.45 -12.23 -2.73
N VAL A 58 9.27 -12.87 -2.81
CA VAL A 58 8.12 -12.32 -3.54
C VAL A 58 7.62 -11.03 -2.90
N ALA A 59 7.51 -10.97 -1.57
CA ALA A 59 7.10 -9.76 -0.87
C ALA A 59 8.07 -8.60 -1.12
N LEU A 60 9.38 -8.86 -1.11
CA LEU A 60 10.41 -7.87 -1.44
C LEU A 60 10.29 -7.41 -2.90
N ALA A 61 10.11 -8.33 -3.84
CA ALA A 61 9.89 -8.01 -5.24
C ALA A 61 8.66 -7.12 -5.44
N LEU A 62 7.53 -7.44 -4.78
CA LEU A 62 6.33 -6.61 -4.81
C LEU A 62 6.58 -5.23 -4.20
N ALA A 63 7.29 -5.14 -3.08
CA ALA A 63 7.62 -3.86 -2.45
C ALA A 63 8.46 -2.96 -3.38
N VAL A 64 9.46 -3.54 -4.07
CA VAL A 64 10.26 -2.84 -5.08
C VAL A 64 9.38 -2.39 -6.23
N TRP A 65 8.59 -3.29 -6.81
CA TRP A 65 7.70 -2.96 -7.93
C TRP A 65 6.72 -1.84 -7.59
N TYR A 66 6.05 -1.95 -6.43
CA TYR A 66 5.09 -0.93 -5.99
C TYR A 66 5.74 0.39 -5.63
N GLY A 67 6.95 0.40 -5.05
CA GLY A 67 7.69 1.63 -4.77
C GLY A 67 7.98 2.43 -6.05
N PHE A 68 8.46 1.74 -7.08
CA PHE A 68 8.68 2.34 -8.40
C PHE A 68 7.39 2.75 -9.10
N THR A 69 6.33 1.94 -8.99
CA THR A 69 5.02 2.25 -9.56
C THR A 69 4.40 3.49 -8.91
N ALA A 70 4.45 3.60 -7.58
CA ALA A 70 4.00 4.78 -6.85
C ALA A 70 4.79 6.03 -7.26
N ALA A 71 6.11 5.89 -7.44
CA ALA A 71 6.97 6.98 -7.92
C ALA A 71 6.61 7.44 -9.35
N GLY A 72 6.16 6.53 -10.21
CA GLY A 72 5.62 6.85 -11.54
C GLY A 72 4.26 7.55 -11.45
N VAL A 73 3.34 7.02 -10.63
CA VAL A 73 1.99 7.58 -10.42
C VAL A 73 2.04 9.02 -9.92
N VAL A 74 2.90 9.33 -8.94
CA VAL A 74 3.03 10.68 -8.35
C VAL A 74 3.55 11.71 -9.38
N ARG A 75 4.33 11.28 -10.37
CA ARG A 75 4.92 12.16 -11.39
C ARG A 75 4.11 12.22 -12.68
N SER A 76 3.11 11.34 -12.85
CA SER A 76 2.28 11.32 -14.05
C SER A 76 1.16 12.36 -13.97
N PRO A 77 0.95 13.17 -15.02
CA PRO A 77 -0.19 14.10 -15.08
C PRO A 77 -1.53 13.36 -15.23
N ASN A 78 -1.52 12.16 -15.80
CA ASN A 78 -2.71 11.33 -15.97
C ASN A 78 -2.36 9.84 -15.75
N PRO A 79 -2.26 9.39 -14.47
CA PRO A 79 -1.81 8.03 -14.17
C PRO A 79 -2.81 6.96 -14.65
N THR A 80 -4.10 7.27 -14.77
CA THR A 80 -5.13 6.29 -15.13
C THR A 80 -5.13 5.90 -16.60
N ALA A 81 -4.55 6.75 -17.46
CA ALA A 81 -4.40 6.44 -18.88
C ALA A 81 -3.39 5.30 -19.12
N ALA A 82 -2.30 5.27 -18.34
CA ALA A 82 -1.27 4.23 -18.42
C ALA A 82 -1.59 3.01 -17.54
N ILE A 83 -2.21 3.25 -16.37
CA ILE A 83 -2.44 2.25 -15.35
C ILE A 83 -3.94 2.27 -15.02
N PRO A 84 -4.78 1.50 -15.74
CA PRO A 84 -6.21 1.52 -15.50
C PRO A 84 -6.51 0.93 -14.10
N PRO A 85 -7.30 1.61 -13.25
CA PRO A 85 -7.45 1.24 -11.84
C PRO A 85 -8.15 -0.11 -11.64
N THR A 86 -9.20 -0.40 -12.41
CA THR A 86 -10.01 -1.62 -12.24
C THR A 86 -9.23 -2.90 -12.58
N PRO A 87 -8.54 -2.99 -13.74
CA PRO A 87 -7.67 -4.14 -14.02
C PRO A 87 -6.58 -4.35 -12.97
N VAL A 88 -5.99 -3.26 -12.45
CA VAL A 88 -4.95 -3.33 -11.42
C VAL A 88 -5.48 -3.89 -10.11
N LEU A 89 -6.68 -3.47 -9.69
CA LEU A 89 -7.36 -4.04 -8.53
C LEU A 89 -7.59 -5.55 -8.69
N VAL A 90 -8.13 -5.97 -9.84
CA VAL A 90 -8.42 -7.39 -10.12
C VAL A 90 -7.13 -8.21 -10.14
N ALA A 91 -6.09 -7.73 -10.83
CA ALA A 91 -4.80 -8.40 -10.87
C ALA A 91 -4.19 -8.53 -9.46
N GLY A 92 -4.21 -7.46 -8.67
CA GLY A 92 -3.75 -7.46 -7.29
C GLY A 92 -4.49 -8.47 -6.41
N ALA A 93 -5.82 -8.56 -6.56
CA ALA A 93 -6.64 -9.53 -5.84
C ALA A 93 -6.32 -10.97 -6.23
N ILE A 94 -6.17 -11.27 -7.53
CA ILE A 94 -5.80 -12.61 -8.02
C ILE A 94 -4.44 -13.02 -7.47
N VAL A 95 -3.44 -12.13 -7.54
CA VAL A 95 -2.09 -12.39 -7.02
C VAL A 95 -2.13 -12.62 -5.51
N ALA A 96 -2.89 -11.81 -4.76
CA ALA A 96 -3.03 -11.98 -3.32
C ALA A 96 -3.66 -13.33 -2.93
N VAL A 97 -4.72 -13.77 -3.64
CA VAL A 97 -5.33 -15.08 -3.43
C VAL A 97 -4.32 -16.19 -3.70
N ALA A 98 -3.59 -16.13 -4.82
CA ALA A 98 -2.58 -17.12 -5.17
C ALA A 98 -1.48 -17.22 -4.10
N LEU A 99 -0.98 -16.08 -3.60
CA LEU A 99 0.08 -16.04 -2.59
C LEU A 99 -0.42 -16.50 -1.21
N ALA A 100 -1.66 -16.15 -0.85
CA ALA A 100 -2.30 -16.65 0.36
C ALA A 100 -2.45 -18.18 0.30
N SER A 101 -3.00 -18.72 -0.80
CA SER A 101 -3.17 -20.17 -1.01
C SER A 101 -1.82 -20.91 -0.99
N TYR A 102 -0.81 -20.37 -1.66
CA TYR A 102 0.54 -20.95 -1.64
C TYR A 102 1.12 -20.97 -0.22
N GLY A 103 1.01 -19.86 0.52
CA GLY A 103 1.53 -19.78 1.87
C GLY A 103 0.82 -20.68 2.88
N LEU A 104 -0.49 -20.90 2.72
CA LEU A 104 -1.23 -21.92 3.46
C LEU A 104 -0.72 -23.33 3.13
N PHE A 105 -0.47 -23.62 1.86
CA PHE A 105 0.02 -24.92 1.42
C PHE A 105 1.41 -25.26 1.96
N VAL A 106 2.31 -24.28 2.09
CA VAL A 106 3.66 -24.47 2.65
C VAL A 106 3.72 -24.33 4.18
N GLY A 107 2.57 -24.17 4.85
CA GLY A 107 2.50 -24.14 6.32
C GLY A 107 2.95 -22.83 6.96
N SER A 108 2.92 -21.71 6.22
CA SER A 108 3.32 -20.38 6.72
C SER A 108 2.16 -19.36 6.61
N PRO A 109 1.05 -19.56 7.34
CA PRO A 109 -0.20 -18.80 7.15
C PRO A 109 -0.06 -17.30 7.45
N SER A 110 0.70 -16.92 8.48
CA SER A 110 0.90 -15.51 8.86
C SER A 110 1.72 -14.76 7.81
N LEU A 111 2.81 -15.36 7.33
CA LEU A 111 3.55 -14.86 6.17
C LEU A 111 2.70 -14.80 4.90
N ALA A 112 1.88 -15.82 4.64
CA ALA A 112 0.96 -15.85 3.49
C ALA A 112 0.05 -14.62 3.47
N VAL A 113 -0.56 -14.32 4.62
CA VAL A 113 -1.45 -13.16 4.78
C VAL A 113 -0.68 -11.85 4.64
N ALA A 114 0.52 -11.75 5.20
CA ALA A 114 1.37 -10.56 5.07
C ALA A 114 1.70 -10.28 3.60
N VAL A 115 2.14 -11.30 2.85
CA VAL A 115 2.48 -11.16 1.42
C VAL A 115 1.23 -10.86 0.58
N ALA A 116 0.10 -11.52 0.87
CA ALA A 116 -1.16 -11.24 0.21
C ALA A 116 -1.64 -9.79 0.46
N ALA A 117 -1.47 -9.27 1.68
CA ALA A 117 -1.74 -7.88 2.01
C ALA A 117 -0.86 -6.93 1.19
N VAL A 118 0.45 -7.20 1.11
CA VAL A 118 1.38 -6.43 0.25
C VAL A 118 0.93 -6.45 -1.21
N ALA A 119 0.42 -7.58 -1.70
CA ALA A 119 -0.07 -7.71 -3.07
C ALA A 119 -1.35 -6.92 -3.34
N VAL A 120 -2.34 -6.91 -2.43
CA VAL A 120 -3.67 -6.33 -2.69
C VAL A 120 -3.84 -4.89 -2.21
N VAL A 121 -3.15 -4.49 -1.14
CA VAL A 121 -3.36 -3.17 -0.50
C VAL A 121 -3.00 -2.02 -1.46
N PRO A 122 -1.83 -1.99 -2.13
CA PRO A 122 -1.51 -0.89 -3.02
C PRO A 122 -2.48 -0.77 -4.21
N PRO A 123 -2.86 -1.85 -4.92
CA PRO A 123 -3.92 -1.81 -5.92
C PRO A 123 -5.28 -1.32 -5.39
N ALA A 124 -5.68 -1.74 -4.19
CA ALA A 124 -6.92 -1.30 -3.57
C ALA A 124 -6.92 0.21 -3.26
N LEU A 125 -5.82 0.74 -2.75
CA LEU A 125 -5.65 2.17 -2.52
C LEU A 125 -5.54 2.95 -3.83
N TYR A 126 -4.85 2.42 -4.83
CA TYR A 126 -4.79 3.03 -6.17
C TYR A 126 -6.20 3.15 -6.77
N HIS A 127 -6.99 2.08 -6.69
CA HIS A 127 -8.37 2.07 -7.15
C HIS A 127 -9.27 2.99 -6.32
N ALA A 128 -9.07 3.09 -5.01
CA ALA A 128 -9.83 4.00 -4.16
C ALA A 128 -9.59 5.48 -4.53
N ARG A 129 -8.37 5.81 -4.97
CA ARG A 129 -7.98 7.16 -5.37
C ARG A 129 -8.43 7.55 -6.77
N TYR A 130 -8.37 6.60 -7.71
CA TYR A 130 -8.49 6.90 -9.14
C TYR A 130 -9.61 6.16 -9.87
N GLY A 131 -10.20 5.14 -9.25
CA GLY A 131 -11.26 4.32 -9.84
C GLY A 131 -12.64 4.62 -9.28
N ASP A 132 -13.66 4.14 -10.00
CA ASP A 132 -15.04 4.26 -9.57
C ASP A 132 -15.32 3.49 -8.27
N PRO A 133 -16.30 3.89 -7.47
CA PRO A 133 -16.66 3.16 -6.26
C PRO A 133 -17.31 1.81 -6.61
N VAL A 134 -16.58 0.73 -6.35
CA VAL A 134 -17.07 -0.66 -6.54
C VAL A 134 -17.43 -1.36 -5.23
N ASN A 135 -17.03 -0.79 -4.09
CA ASN A 135 -17.28 -1.36 -2.78
C ASN A 135 -18.71 -1.04 -2.34
N PRO A 136 -19.57 -2.05 -2.08
CA PRO A 136 -20.96 -1.81 -1.65
C PRO A 136 -21.03 -1.26 -0.22
N LEU A 137 -19.96 -1.41 0.58
CA LEU A 137 -19.91 -0.90 1.93
C LEU A 137 -19.60 0.60 1.93
N THR A 138 -20.21 1.30 2.88
CA THR A 138 -19.82 2.68 3.16
C THR A 138 -18.33 2.74 3.60
N PRO A 139 -17.63 3.86 3.40
CA PRO A 139 -16.24 4.00 3.83
C PRO A 139 -16.04 3.72 5.33
N GLY A 140 -17.02 4.05 6.16
CA GLY A 140 -17.02 3.75 7.60
C GLY A 140 -17.10 2.25 7.88
N LEU A 141 -18.05 1.55 7.26
CA LEU A 141 -18.18 0.09 7.39
C LEU A 141 -16.96 -0.65 6.84
N THR A 142 -16.33 -0.13 5.80
CA THR A 142 -15.09 -0.69 5.24
C THR A 142 -13.95 -0.66 6.26
N VAL A 143 -13.78 0.46 7.00
CA VAL A 143 -12.79 0.54 8.08
C VAL A 143 -13.08 -0.46 9.19
N VAL A 144 -14.35 -0.63 9.57
CA VAL A 144 -14.75 -1.62 10.57
C VAL A 144 -14.42 -3.03 10.10
N ALA A 145 -14.77 -3.38 8.86
CA ALA A 145 -14.47 -4.69 8.28
C ALA A 145 -12.94 -4.95 8.25
N ILE A 146 -12.16 -3.96 7.80
CA ILE A 146 -10.69 -4.05 7.81
C ILE A 146 -10.15 -4.17 9.24
N GLY A 147 -10.77 -3.51 10.22
CA GLY A 147 -10.40 -3.64 11.63
C GLY A 147 -10.64 -5.05 12.18
N VAL A 148 -11.77 -5.68 11.84
CA VAL A 148 -12.04 -7.08 12.20
C VAL A 148 -11.01 -8.01 11.55
N VAL A 149 -10.70 -7.80 10.27
CA VAL A 149 -9.66 -8.57 9.58
C VAL A 149 -8.30 -8.36 10.27
N ALA A 150 -7.92 -7.13 10.58
CA ALA A 150 -6.66 -6.84 11.26
C ALA A 150 -6.54 -7.56 12.61
N VAL A 151 -7.61 -7.58 13.43
CA VAL A 151 -7.63 -8.35 14.68
C VAL A 151 -7.44 -9.85 14.42
N ALA A 152 -8.12 -10.40 13.42
CA ALA A 152 -7.96 -11.81 13.05
C ALA A 152 -6.52 -12.13 12.59
N VAL A 153 -5.89 -11.24 11.82
CA VAL A 153 -4.49 -11.39 11.37
C VAL A 153 -3.50 -11.29 12.54
N ALA A 154 -3.72 -10.37 13.47
CA ALA A 154 -2.91 -10.28 14.68
C ALA A 154 -3.02 -11.56 15.53
N ALA A 155 -4.24 -12.07 15.72
CA ALA A 155 -4.50 -13.31 16.44
C ALA A 155 -3.83 -14.50 15.74
N LEU A 156 -3.94 -14.59 14.41
CA LEU A 156 -3.26 -15.62 13.61
C LEU A 156 -1.74 -15.60 13.85
N GLY A 157 -1.12 -14.42 13.84
CA GLY A 157 0.29 -14.24 14.20
C GLY A 157 0.62 -14.84 15.56
N LEU A 158 -0.18 -14.53 16.59
CA LEU A 158 0.03 -15.05 17.94
C LEU A 158 -0.12 -16.57 18.00
N PHE A 159 -1.15 -17.14 17.37
CA PHE A 159 -1.39 -18.60 17.35
C PHE A 159 -0.32 -19.38 16.57
N THR A 160 0.32 -18.76 15.60
CA THR A 160 1.34 -19.39 14.74
C THR A 160 2.76 -19.17 15.25
N GLY A 161 2.93 -18.46 16.37
CA GLY A 161 4.25 -18.07 16.88
C GLY A 161 4.90 -16.90 16.12
N GLU A 162 4.25 -16.38 15.07
CA GLU A 162 4.68 -15.26 14.24
C GLU A 162 4.07 -13.92 14.70
N GLY A 163 3.90 -13.74 16.02
CA GLY A 163 3.21 -12.59 16.62
C GLY A 163 3.64 -11.22 16.07
N PRO A 164 4.96 -10.91 15.96
CA PRO A 164 5.43 -9.66 15.37
C PRO A 164 4.94 -9.41 13.94
N LEU A 165 4.94 -10.45 13.10
CA LEU A 165 4.53 -10.34 11.70
C LEU A 165 3.01 -10.15 11.57
N GLY A 166 2.22 -10.90 12.36
CA GLY A 166 0.78 -10.72 12.43
C GLY A 166 0.38 -9.31 12.89
N LEU A 167 1.03 -8.80 13.93
CA LEU A 167 0.80 -7.43 14.42
C LEU A 167 1.18 -6.37 13.38
N ALA A 168 2.35 -6.49 12.75
CA ALA A 168 2.77 -5.56 11.71
C ALA A 168 1.77 -5.55 10.54
N THR A 169 1.35 -6.73 10.09
CA THR A 169 0.36 -6.86 9.00
C THR A 169 -1.00 -6.27 9.38
N ALA A 170 -1.48 -6.56 10.59
CA ALA A 170 -2.73 -5.99 11.11
C ALA A 170 -2.71 -4.45 11.11
N VAL A 171 -1.59 -3.88 11.53
CA VAL A 171 -1.40 -2.43 11.54
C VAL A 171 -1.36 -1.85 10.12
N SER A 172 -0.62 -2.48 9.20
CA SER A 172 -0.61 -2.06 7.80
C SER A 172 -2.01 -2.10 7.18
N LEU A 173 -2.81 -3.12 7.49
CA LEU A 173 -4.19 -3.23 7.03
C LEU A 173 -5.06 -2.11 7.60
N LEU A 174 -4.95 -1.80 8.90
CA LEU A 174 -5.67 -0.68 9.51
C LEU A 174 -5.32 0.64 8.81
N LEU A 175 -4.03 0.93 8.61
CA LEU A 175 -3.58 2.13 7.88
C LEU A 175 -4.20 2.21 6.49
N ALA A 176 -4.18 1.10 5.75
CA ALA A 176 -4.81 1.01 4.45
C ALA A 176 -6.32 1.28 4.51
N GLY A 177 -7.02 0.76 5.53
CA GLY A 177 -8.45 1.04 5.71
C GLY A 177 -8.75 2.52 5.95
N PHE A 178 -7.94 3.19 6.77
CA PHE A 178 -8.11 4.61 7.01
C PHE A 178 -7.75 5.47 5.79
N ASP A 179 -6.70 5.11 5.06
CA ASP A 179 -6.35 5.80 3.80
C ASP A 179 -7.43 5.59 2.73
N TYR A 180 -7.96 4.37 2.60
CA TYR A 180 -9.12 4.08 1.75
C TYR A 180 -10.31 4.97 2.09
N ARG A 181 -10.66 5.07 3.38
CA ARG A 181 -11.77 5.92 3.83
C ARG A 181 -11.55 7.38 3.47
N ARG A 182 -10.32 7.89 3.66
CA ARG A 182 -9.95 9.25 3.33
C ARG A 182 -10.14 9.52 1.83
N GLN A 183 -9.66 8.63 0.98
CA GLN A 183 -9.74 8.77 -0.47
C GLN A 183 -11.19 8.72 -0.98
N ARG A 184 -12.07 7.98 -0.29
CA ARG A 184 -13.51 7.94 -0.59
C ARG A 184 -14.34 9.05 0.10
N GLY A 185 -13.70 10.15 0.49
CA GLY A 185 -14.38 11.35 1.01
C GLY A 185 -14.90 11.25 2.45
N GLY A 186 -14.59 10.16 3.16
CA GLY A 186 -14.96 10.01 4.56
C GLY A 186 -13.98 10.74 5.47
N SER A 187 -14.27 11.98 5.87
CA SER A 187 -13.46 12.63 6.91
C SER A 187 -13.60 11.86 8.24
N LEU A 188 -12.50 11.76 8.99
CA LEU A 188 -12.55 11.35 10.38
C LEU A 188 -12.95 12.57 11.19
N SER A 189 -13.97 12.42 12.03
CA SER A 189 -14.32 13.46 13.00
C SER A 189 -13.12 13.73 13.89
N THR A 190 -12.92 14.99 14.27
CA THR A 190 -11.79 15.41 15.10
C THR A 190 -11.68 14.58 16.37
N ARG A 191 -12.82 14.24 17.01
CA ARG A 191 -12.85 13.38 18.19
C ARG A 191 -12.30 11.98 17.95
N VAL A 192 -12.67 11.33 16.83
CA VAL A 192 -12.16 9.98 16.51
C VAL A 192 -10.67 10.04 16.21
N ARG A 193 -10.22 11.07 15.49
CA ARG A 193 -8.79 11.31 15.22
C ARG A 193 -8.01 11.51 16.51
N THR A 194 -8.48 12.38 17.41
CA THR A 194 -7.84 12.62 18.71
C THR A 194 -7.81 11.35 19.56
N ARG A 195 -8.91 10.61 19.65
CA ARG A 195 -8.94 9.34 20.41
C ARG A 195 -8.00 8.29 19.83
N ALA A 196 -7.93 8.17 18.51
CA ALA A 196 -6.98 7.27 17.85
C ALA A 196 -5.54 7.67 18.17
N VAL A 197 -5.19 8.95 18.02
CA VAL A 197 -3.86 9.47 18.34
C VAL A 197 -3.49 9.22 19.80
N VAL A 198 -4.36 9.59 20.75
CA VAL A 198 -4.13 9.38 22.19
C VAL A 198 -4.01 7.90 22.52
N GLY A 199 -4.90 7.05 21.97
CA GLY A 199 -4.87 5.61 22.19
C GLY A 199 -3.62 4.96 21.63
N LEU A 200 -3.13 5.42 20.46
CA LEU A 200 -1.93 4.89 19.82
C LEU A 200 -0.64 5.33 20.52
N PHE A 201 -0.55 6.59 20.96
CA PHE A 201 0.57 7.04 21.77
C PHE A 201 0.57 6.38 23.15
N GLY A 202 -0.58 6.28 23.81
CA GLY A 202 -0.72 5.56 25.08
C GLY A 202 -0.39 4.07 24.93
N GLY A 203 -0.90 3.44 23.87
CA GLY A 203 -0.63 2.04 23.52
C GLY A 203 0.84 1.79 23.21
N SER A 204 1.54 2.77 22.63
CA SER A 204 2.99 2.69 22.44
C SER A 204 3.73 2.54 23.77
N VAL A 205 3.43 3.42 24.73
CA VAL A 205 4.07 3.41 26.07
C VAL A 205 3.75 2.10 26.80
N LEU A 206 2.48 1.69 26.81
CA LEU A 206 2.03 0.47 27.47
C LEU A 206 2.66 -0.79 26.86
N SER A 207 2.84 -0.83 25.53
CA SER A 207 3.46 -1.96 24.84
C SER A 207 4.93 -2.12 25.23
N VAL A 208 5.68 -1.02 25.33
CA VAL A 208 7.09 -1.04 25.75
C VAL A 208 7.20 -1.53 27.19
N LEU A 209 6.44 -0.94 28.11
CA LEU A 209 6.46 -1.31 29.52
C LEU A 209 6.02 -2.77 29.73
N GLY A 210 4.96 -3.20 29.05
CA GLY A 210 4.48 -4.57 29.10
C GLY A 210 5.49 -5.59 28.56
N GLY A 211 6.18 -5.27 27.46
CA GLY A 211 7.24 -6.11 26.92
C GLY A 211 8.43 -6.25 27.87
N ILE A 212 8.83 -5.16 28.53
CA ILE A 212 9.89 -5.21 29.56
C ILE A 212 9.45 -6.09 30.74
N ALA A 213 8.25 -5.86 31.28
CA ALA A 213 7.71 -6.63 32.40
C ALA A 213 7.56 -8.13 32.08
N ALA A 214 7.26 -8.47 30.83
CA ALA A 214 7.14 -9.85 30.36
C ALA A 214 8.47 -10.52 29.99
N GLY A 215 9.62 -9.86 30.19
CA GLY A 215 10.93 -10.39 29.79
C GLY A 215 11.12 -10.47 28.26
N ARG A 216 10.31 -9.72 27.50
CA ARG A 216 10.30 -9.68 26.02
C ARG A 216 10.42 -8.24 25.52
N PRO A 217 11.50 -7.51 25.87
CA PRO A 217 11.62 -6.08 25.59
C PRO A 217 11.58 -5.76 24.09
N THR A 218 12.15 -6.64 23.25
CA THR A 218 12.13 -6.48 21.79
C THR A 218 10.71 -6.49 21.22
N LEU A 219 9.83 -7.35 21.75
CA LEU A 219 8.42 -7.39 21.35
C LEU A 219 7.67 -6.12 21.78
N GLY A 220 7.93 -5.66 23.02
CA GLY A 220 7.34 -4.42 23.52
C GLY A 220 7.76 -3.20 22.71
N LEU A 221 9.04 -3.14 22.28
CA LEU A 221 9.56 -2.08 21.41
C LEU A 221 8.95 -2.13 20.02
N VAL A 222 8.82 -3.31 19.40
CA VAL A 222 8.20 -3.45 18.08
C VAL A 222 6.73 -3.03 18.13
N ALA A 223 5.94 -3.56 19.08
CA ALA A 223 4.55 -3.16 19.25
C ALA A 223 4.42 -1.66 19.58
N GLY A 224 5.32 -1.14 20.40
CA GLY A 224 5.43 0.28 20.73
C GLY A 224 5.66 1.15 19.51
N GLY A 225 6.71 0.85 18.73
CA GLY A 225 7.09 1.59 17.53
C GLY A 225 6.01 1.58 16.45
N VAL A 226 5.30 0.46 16.32
CA VAL A 226 4.16 0.32 15.41
C VAL A 226 2.99 1.24 15.85
N CYS A 227 2.61 1.21 17.13
CA CYS A 227 1.62 2.12 17.69
C CYS A 227 2.03 3.60 17.53
N LEU A 228 3.30 3.92 17.74
CA LEU A 228 3.83 5.27 17.58
C LEU A 228 3.76 5.75 16.12
N ALA A 229 4.18 4.91 15.16
CA ALA A 229 4.13 5.23 13.74
C ALA A 229 2.68 5.47 13.27
N LEU A 230 1.74 4.64 13.74
CA LEU A 230 0.31 4.84 13.53
C LEU A 230 -0.18 6.18 14.11
N GLY A 231 0.17 6.48 15.36
CA GLY A 231 -0.23 7.72 16.04
C GLY A 231 0.27 8.95 15.29
N ALA A 232 1.53 8.91 14.82
CA ALA A 232 2.13 9.94 14.00
C ALA A 232 1.40 10.12 12.66
N PHE A 233 1.06 9.02 11.97
CA PHE A 233 0.29 9.08 10.72
C PHE A 233 -1.05 9.81 10.90
N PHE A 234 -1.81 9.50 11.96
CA PHE A 234 -3.07 10.18 12.24
C PHE A 234 -2.90 11.63 12.70
N ALA A 235 -1.80 11.96 13.36
CA ALA A 235 -1.51 13.32 13.79
C ALA A 235 -1.15 14.23 12.61
N VAL A 236 -0.42 13.71 11.61
CA VAL A 236 0.06 14.48 10.44
C VAL A 236 -0.97 14.53 9.32
N GLY A 237 -1.84 13.52 9.19
CA GLY A 237 -2.90 13.48 8.20
C GLY A 237 -3.89 14.63 8.38
N ARG A 238 -3.70 15.73 7.63
CA ARG A 238 -4.66 16.84 7.48
C ARG A 238 -5.88 16.36 6.73
#